data_AF-A0A9E7GHX2-F1
#
_entry.id   AF-A0A9E7GHX2-F1
#
_cell.length_a   1.000
_cell.length_b   1.000
_cell.length_c   1.000
_cell.angle_alpha   90.00
_cell.angle_beta   90.00
_cell.angle_gamma   90.00
#
_symmetry.space_group_name_H-M   'P 1'
#
loop_
_entity.id
_entity.type
_entity.pdbx_description
1 polymer ?
#
loop_
_entity_poly.entity_id
_entity_poly.type
_entity_poly.pdbx_seq_one_letter_code
_entity_poly.pdbx_strand_id
1 'polypeptide(L)'
;MDSDASNAAVLVASEAHAITLAIEGLLGVVYTVATLTDEAVEVGELDSPRCDTDPSAECTGKTATLCMSMVNSTWLTILDALSLILMRSQGEAIILEILKGYQAFTQACGVLRAVEPLNSFLASLCKFTINIPSEGEKKSVLLSPGSKRSDSLPDQRDNVVLTPKNVQALRTLFNVAHRLHNVLGPSWVLVLETLASLDRTIHSPHASTQEVSASASRLARETSGHYTDFHILSSLNSQVG
;
A
#
# COMPACT_ATOMS: atom_id res chain seq x y z
N MET A 1 39.56 -12.68 11.35
CA MET A 1 38.10 -12.97 11.41
C MET A 1 37.30 -11.69 11.68
N ASP A 2 37.76 -10.78 12.54
CA ASP A 2 37.04 -9.52 12.82
C ASP A 2 37.07 -8.49 11.68
N SER A 3 38.14 -8.47 10.86
CA SER A 3 38.25 -7.56 9.71
C SER A 3 37.24 -7.87 8.60
N ASP A 4 36.94 -9.15 8.38
CA ASP A 4 36.00 -9.56 7.31
C ASP A 4 34.55 -9.28 7.71
N ALA A 5 34.23 -9.45 8.99
CA ALA A 5 32.91 -9.10 9.54
C ALA A 5 32.64 -7.58 9.49
N SER A 6 33.66 -6.76 9.79
CA SER A 6 33.58 -5.30 9.69
C SER A 6 33.37 -4.84 8.24
N ASN A 7 34.14 -5.39 7.29
CA ASN A 7 34.02 -5.06 5.87
C ASN A 7 32.65 -5.48 5.30
N ALA A 8 32.13 -6.64 5.70
CA ALA A 8 30.80 -7.09 5.31
C ALA A 8 29.70 -6.16 5.86
N ALA A 9 29.82 -5.71 7.11
CA ALA A 9 28.87 -4.76 7.71
C ALA A 9 28.84 -3.41 7.00
N VAL A 10 30.02 -2.89 6.60
CA VAL A 10 30.13 -1.63 5.85
C VAL A 10 29.51 -1.74 4.45
N LEU A 11 29.72 -2.86 3.76
CA LEU A 11 29.10 -3.12 2.45
C LEU A 11 27.57 -3.16 2.53
N VAL A 12 27.02 -3.89 3.52
CA VAL A 12 25.57 -3.98 3.74
C VAL A 12 24.97 -2.60 4.08
N ALA A 13 25.67 -1.79 4.87
CA ALA A 13 25.24 -0.43 5.18
C ALA A 13 25.25 0.48 3.93
N SER A 14 26.25 0.34 3.06
CA SER A 14 26.35 1.06 1.78
C SER A 14 25.21 0.68 0.82
N GLU A 15 24.91 -0.62 0.71
CA GLU A 15 23.81 -1.12 -0.12
C GLU A 15 22.44 -0.64 0.39
N ALA A 16 22.21 -0.71 1.71
CA ALA A 16 20.98 -0.21 2.32
C ALA A 16 20.81 1.30 2.06
N HIS A 17 21.88 2.08 2.14
CA HIS A 17 21.84 3.51 1.84
C HIS A 17 21.52 3.79 0.37
N ALA A 18 22.13 3.05 -0.56
CA ALA A 18 21.84 3.19 -1.99
C ALA A 18 20.36 2.87 -2.32
N ILE A 19 19.79 1.85 -1.68
CA ILE A 19 18.37 1.50 -1.83
C ILE A 19 17.48 2.63 -1.30
N THR A 20 17.78 3.19 -0.14
CA THR A 20 17.03 4.33 0.41
C THR A 20 17.05 5.52 -0.54
N LEU A 21 18.23 5.90 -1.05
CA LEU A 21 18.36 7.00 -2.03
C LEU A 21 17.56 6.73 -3.31
N ALA A 22 17.54 5.49 -3.79
CA ALA A 22 16.74 5.11 -4.95
C ALA A 22 15.23 5.24 -4.69
N ILE A 23 14.76 4.85 -3.49
CA ILE A 23 13.38 5.01 -3.06
C ILE A 23 13.02 6.49 -2.97
N GLU A 24 13.87 7.30 -2.33
CA GLU A 24 13.67 8.76 -2.23
C GLU A 24 13.60 9.42 -3.61
N GLY A 25 14.49 9.03 -4.54
CA GLY A 25 14.47 9.53 -5.92
C GLY A 25 13.19 9.16 -6.66
N LEU A 26 12.74 7.91 -6.55
CA LEU A 26 11.48 7.44 -7.13
C LEU A 26 10.28 8.19 -6.56
N LEU A 27 10.21 8.33 -5.23
CA LEU A 27 9.14 9.06 -4.56
C LEU A 27 9.20 10.55 -4.87
N GLY A 28 10.38 11.13 -5.09
CA GLY A 28 10.54 12.51 -5.56
C GLY A 28 9.84 12.76 -6.89
N VAL A 29 9.96 11.83 -7.85
CA VAL A 29 9.22 11.92 -9.13
C VAL A 29 7.72 11.83 -8.90
N VAL A 30 7.27 10.87 -8.08
CA VAL A 30 5.85 10.68 -7.74
C VAL A 30 5.25 11.93 -7.10
N TYR A 31 5.90 12.49 -6.08
CA TYR A 31 5.41 13.67 -5.39
C TYR A 31 5.48 14.91 -6.26
N THR A 32 6.46 15.04 -7.15
CA THR A 32 6.49 16.14 -8.13
C THR A 32 5.25 16.12 -9.02
N VAL A 33 4.88 14.95 -9.56
CA VAL A 33 3.67 14.81 -10.38
C VAL A 33 2.41 15.11 -9.57
N ALA A 34 2.33 14.61 -8.34
CA ALA A 34 1.19 14.86 -7.45
C ALA A 34 1.05 16.35 -7.11
N THR A 35 2.13 17.01 -6.72
CA THR A 35 2.14 18.44 -6.40
C THR A 35 1.78 19.31 -7.60
N LEU A 36 2.33 19.05 -8.79
CA LEU A 36 1.95 19.78 -10.00
C LEU A 36 0.46 19.57 -10.37
N THR A 37 -0.07 18.37 -10.10
CA THR A 37 -1.49 18.08 -10.32
C THR A 37 -2.37 18.86 -9.33
N ASP A 38 -1.97 18.93 -8.05
CA ASP A 38 -2.66 19.72 -7.04
C ASP A 38 -2.61 21.23 -7.39
N GLU A 39 -1.47 21.75 -7.83
CA GLU A 39 -1.33 23.13 -8.31
C GLU A 39 -2.26 23.41 -9.52
N ALA A 40 -2.38 22.48 -10.46
CA ALA A 40 -3.30 22.62 -11.59
C ALA A 40 -4.77 22.66 -11.14
N VAL A 41 -5.13 21.93 -10.07
CA VAL A 41 -6.47 22.02 -9.45
C VAL A 41 -6.66 23.37 -8.77
N GLU A 42 -5.66 23.87 -8.03
CA GLU A 42 -5.74 25.16 -7.33
C GLU A 42 -5.89 26.34 -8.29
N VAL A 43 -5.25 26.29 -9.46
CA VAL A 43 -5.39 27.30 -10.52
C VAL A 43 -6.73 27.17 -11.26
N GLY A 44 -7.49 26.09 -11.04
CA GLY A 44 -8.76 25.82 -11.72
C GLY A 44 -8.60 25.27 -13.13
N GLU A 45 -7.42 24.75 -13.48
CA GLU A 45 -7.19 24.04 -14.75
C GLU A 45 -7.76 22.61 -14.74
N LEU A 46 -7.97 22.06 -13.54
CA LEU A 46 -8.51 20.72 -13.29
C LEU A 46 -9.62 20.77 -12.25
N ASP A 47 -10.61 19.90 -12.42
CA ASP A 47 -11.64 19.72 -11.40
C ASP A 47 -11.09 18.95 -10.20
N SER A 48 -11.41 19.42 -9.01
CA SER A 48 -11.16 18.65 -7.80
C SER A 48 -11.93 17.33 -7.87
N PRO A 49 -11.31 16.19 -7.53
CA PRO A 49 -11.99 14.89 -7.50
C PRO A 49 -13.08 14.81 -6.43
N ARG A 50 -13.28 15.84 -5.60
CA ARG A 50 -14.38 15.92 -4.63
C ARG A 50 -15.59 16.72 -5.13
N CYS A 51 -15.51 17.32 -6.31
CA CYS A 51 -16.56 18.16 -6.84
C CYS A 51 -17.66 17.30 -7.48
N ASP A 52 -18.91 17.46 -7.05
CA ASP A 52 -20.10 16.77 -7.61
C ASP A 52 -20.64 17.46 -8.88
N THR A 53 -19.89 18.40 -9.46
CA THR A 53 -20.31 19.18 -10.63
C THR A 53 -20.08 18.37 -11.92
N ASP A 54 -21.02 18.47 -12.86
CA ASP A 54 -20.97 17.81 -14.18
C ASP A 54 -19.60 18.03 -14.86
N PRO A 55 -19.06 17.03 -15.59
CA PRO A 55 -17.71 17.07 -16.12
C PRO A 55 -17.61 18.15 -17.20
N SER A 56 -17.09 19.31 -16.83
CA SER A 56 -16.66 20.35 -17.76
C SER A 56 -15.36 19.87 -18.42
N ALA A 57 -15.54 19.09 -19.49
CA ALA A 57 -14.46 18.59 -20.32
C ALA A 57 -13.78 19.76 -21.04
N GLU A 58 -12.64 20.19 -20.52
CA GLU A 58 -11.40 20.29 -21.29
C GLU A 58 -10.27 20.77 -20.37
N CYS A 59 -9.32 19.86 -20.16
CA CYS A 59 -8.04 20.08 -19.51
C CYS A 59 -7.20 21.08 -20.35
N THR A 60 -7.57 22.36 -20.30
CA THR A 60 -7.04 23.42 -21.19
C THR A 60 -5.78 24.07 -20.63
N GLY A 61 -5.47 23.74 -19.38
CA GLY A 61 -4.34 24.24 -18.64
C GLY A 61 -2.97 23.78 -19.15
N LYS A 62 -1.98 24.68 -19.06
CA LYS A 62 -0.60 24.33 -19.42
C LYS A 62 -0.01 23.35 -18.41
N THR A 63 -0.28 23.57 -17.12
CA THR A 63 0.20 22.70 -16.04
C THR A 63 -0.50 21.36 -16.10
N ALA A 64 -1.80 21.35 -16.36
CA ALA A 64 -2.57 20.12 -16.51
C ALA A 64 -2.11 19.26 -17.70
N THR A 65 -1.81 19.88 -18.84
CA THR A 65 -1.23 19.19 -20.01
C THR A 65 0.16 18.61 -19.71
N LEU A 66 1.01 19.36 -18.99
CA LEU A 66 2.32 18.90 -18.58
C LEU A 66 2.20 17.68 -17.64
N CYS A 67 1.32 17.74 -16.65
CA CYS A 67 1.06 16.63 -15.72
C CYS A 67 0.63 15.37 -16.47
N MET A 68 -0.30 15.51 -17.43
CA MET A 68 -0.75 14.38 -18.25
C MET A 68 0.38 13.78 -19.09
N SER A 69 1.25 14.62 -19.66
CA SER A 69 2.45 14.16 -20.40
C SER A 69 3.45 13.42 -19.49
N MET A 70 3.67 13.93 -18.27
CA MET A 70 4.52 13.28 -17.28
C MET A 70 3.97 11.91 -16.86
N VAL A 71 2.67 11.82 -16.56
CA VAL A 71 2.00 10.55 -16.22
C VAL A 71 2.15 9.56 -17.37
N ASN A 72 1.77 9.94 -18.60
CA ASN A 72 1.84 9.05 -19.76
C ASN A 72 3.26 8.51 -20.04
N SER A 73 4.29 9.28 -19.72
CA SER A 73 5.68 8.89 -19.96
C SER A 73 6.30 8.05 -18.83
N THR A 74 5.74 8.08 -17.62
CA THR A 74 6.40 7.54 -16.41
C THR A 74 5.62 6.46 -15.69
N TRP A 75 4.31 6.33 -15.92
CA TRP A 75 3.43 5.52 -15.07
C TRP A 75 3.82 4.04 -15.01
N LEU A 76 4.24 3.42 -16.11
CA LEU A 76 4.67 2.01 -16.14
C LEU A 76 5.91 1.81 -15.27
N THR A 77 6.94 2.65 -15.46
CA THR A 77 8.20 2.58 -14.71
C THR A 77 7.97 2.80 -13.22
N ILE A 78 7.12 3.76 -12.86
CA ILE A 78 6.75 4.03 -11.47
C ILE A 78 5.99 2.84 -10.87
N LEU A 79 5.01 2.30 -11.60
CA LEU A 79 4.22 1.16 -11.16
C LEU A 79 5.10 -0.07 -10.90
N ASP A 80 5.97 -0.40 -11.86
CA ASP A 80 6.88 -1.55 -11.75
C ASP A 80 7.84 -1.39 -10.57
N ALA A 81 8.42 -0.19 -10.40
CA ALA A 81 9.34 0.08 -9.31
C ALA A 81 8.65 0.02 -7.94
N LEU A 82 7.52 0.71 -7.77
CA LEU A 82 6.77 0.70 -6.50
C LEU A 82 6.26 -0.71 -6.17
N SER A 83 5.75 -1.44 -7.16
CA SER A 83 5.27 -2.83 -6.98
C SER A 83 6.40 -3.76 -6.58
N LEU A 84 7.55 -3.68 -7.26
CA LEU A 84 8.73 -4.47 -6.93
C LEU A 84 9.22 -4.19 -5.51
N ILE A 85 9.35 -2.93 -5.13
CA ILE A 85 9.84 -2.55 -3.81
C ILE A 85 8.84 -2.99 -2.74
N LEU A 86 7.53 -2.75 -2.93
CA LEU A 86 6.50 -3.17 -1.97
C LEU A 86 6.45 -4.70 -1.79
N MET A 87 6.63 -5.44 -2.88
CA MET A 87 6.71 -6.90 -2.86
C MET A 87 7.88 -7.39 -2.00
N ARG A 88 9.06 -6.75 -2.12
CA ARG A 88 10.29 -7.20 -1.46
C ARG A 88 10.49 -6.68 -0.04
N SER A 89 9.94 -5.51 0.28
CA SER A 89 10.13 -4.86 1.58
C SER A 89 9.44 -5.61 2.72
N GLN A 90 10.12 -5.73 3.86
CA GLN A 90 9.51 -6.23 5.11
C GLN A 90 9.48 -5.17 6.21
N GLY A 91 10.27 -4.09 6.04
CA GLY A 91 10.33 -2.98 6.99
C GLY A 91 9.07 -2.11 6.90
N GLU A 92 8.40 -1.92 8.03
CA GLU A 92 7.16 -1.16 8.14
C GLU A 92 7.30 0.28 7.59
N ALA A 93 8.39 0.97 7.95
CA ALA A 93 8.64 2.34 7.49
C ALA A 93 8.71 2.42 5.96
N ILE A 94 9.47 1.52 5.32
CA ILE A 94 9.62 1.47 3.86
C ILE A 94 8.27 1.15 3.20
N ILE A 95 7.53 0.17 3.73
CA ILE A 95 6.20 -0.20 3.21
C ILE A 95 5.28 1.02 3.23
N LEU A 96 5.25 1.75 4.35
CA LEU A 96 4.42 2.96 4.49
C LEU A 96 4.84 4.06 3.51
N GLU A 97 6.12 4.28 3.29
CA GLU A 97 6.59 5.28 2.31
C GLU A 97 6.22 4.91 0.87
N ILE A 98 6.39 3.66 0.49
CA ILE A 98 6.01 3.17 -0.84
C ILE A 98 4.49 3.26 -1.04
N LEU A 99 3.70 2.94 -0.01
CA LEU A 99 2.25 3.06 -0.04
C LEU A 99 1.78 4.53 -0.13
N LYS A 100 2.49 5.48 0.48
CA LYS A 100 2.24 6.91 0.27
C LYS A 100 2.50 7.31 -1.19
N GLY A 101 3.56 6.79 -1.79
CA GLY A 101 3.84 6.95 -3.23
C GLY A 101 2.71 6.39 -4.10
N TYR A 102 2.28 5.16 -3.86
CA TYR A 102 1.11 4.56 -4.51
C TYR A 102 -0.11 5.47 -4.39
N GLN A 103 -0.41 5.95 -3.18
CA GLN A 103 -1.56 6.82 -2.93
C GLN A 103 -1.49 8.11 -3.74
N ALA A 104 -0.37 8.82 -3.68
CA ALA A 104 -0.17 10.11 -4.33
C ALA A 104 -0.26 9.99 -5.86
N PHE A 105 0.44 9.02 -6.45
CA PHE A 105 0.41 8.84 -7.91
C PHE A 105 -0.96 8.40 -8.42
N THR A 106 -1.62 7.48 -7.71
CA THR A 106 -2.96 7.01 -8.09
C THR A 106 -3.98 8.13 -8.01
N GLN A 107 -3.89 9.00 -6.99
CA GLN A 107 -4.73 10.18 -6.87
C GLN A 107 -4.50 11.16 -8.03
N ALA A 108 -3.24 11.46 -8.36
CA ALA A 108 -2.92 12.30 -9.51
C ALA A 108 -3.52 11.75 -10.82
N CYS A 109 -3.41 10.43 -11.06
CA CYS A 109 -4.04 9.78 -12.21
C CYS A 109 -5.56 9.95 -12.22
N GLY A 110 -6.21 9.86 -11.06
CA GLY A 110 -7.64 10.06 -10.91
C GLY A 110 -8.09 11.49 -11.23
N VAL A 111 -7.36 12.50 -10.75
CA VAL A 111 -7.62 13.91 -11.05
C VAL A 111 -7.46 14.19 -12.54
N LEU A 112 -6.37 13.70 -13.13
CA LEU A 112 -6.06 13.87 -14.57
C LEU A 112 -6.96 13.02 -15.48
N ARG A 113 -7.87 12.22 -14.92
CA ARG A 113 -8.73 11.27 -15.65
C ARG A 113 -7.92 10.29 -16.52
N ALA A 114 -6.71 9.96 -16.09
CA ALA A 114 -5.86 8.98 -16.76
C ALA A 114 -6.31 7.56 -16.36
N VAL A 115 -7.32 7.04 -17.06
CA VAL A 115 -8.02 5.80 -16.69
C VAL A 115 -7.11 4.57 -16.72
N GLU A 116 -6.26 4.44 -17.75
CA GLU A 116 -5.35 3.30 -17.88
C GLU A 116 -4.34 3.18 -16.72
N PRO A 117 -3.56 4.23 -16.38
CA PRO A 117 -2.67 4.16 -15.22
C PRO A 117 -3.44 4.03 -13.91
N LEU A 118 -4.55 4.75 -13.72
CA LEU A 118 -5.40 4.61 -12.52
C LEU A 118 -5.78 3.14 -12.27
N ASN A 119 -6.26 2.45 -13.30
CA ASN A 119 -6.71 1.06 -13.19
C ASN A 119 -5.56 0.12 -12.90
N SER A 120 -4.41 0.34 -13.53
CA SER A 120 -3.21 -0.48 -13.34
C SER A 120 -2.67 -0.36 -11.92
N PHE A 121 -2.64 0.86 -11.37
CA PHE A 121 -2.24 1.11 -9.99
C PHE A 121 -3.22 0.50 -8.99
N LEU A 122 -4.53 0.66 -9.20
CA LEU A 122 -5.56 0.03 -8.36
C LEU A 122 -5.45 -1.49 -8.37
N ALA A 123 -5.34 -2.11 -9.56
CA ALA A 123 -5.18 -3.55 -9.70
C ALA A 123 -3.90 -4.04 -8.99
N SER A 124 -2.79 -3.31 -9.14
CA SER A 124 -1.55 -3.63 -8.41
C SER A 124 -1.72 -3.51 -6.90
N LEU A 125 -2.40 -2.47 -6.41
CA LEU A 125 -2.62 -2.28 -4.99
C LEU A 125 -3.50 -3.39 -4.40
N CYS A 126 -4.55 -3.79 -5.13
CA CYS A 126 -5.44 -4.89 -4.73
C CYS A 126 -4.66 -6.21 -4.52
N LYS A 127 -3.65 -6.51 -5.35
CA LYS A 127 -2.78 -7.70 -5.16
C LYS A 127 -2.05 -7.72 -3.81
N PHE A 128 -1.80 -6.56 -3.20
CA PHE A 128 -1.13 -6.47 -1.91
C PHE A 128 -2.10 -6.47 -0.71
N THR A 129 -3.41 -6.38 -0.94
CA THR A 129 -4.41 -6.28 0.15
C THR A 129 -4.80 -7.62 0.76
N ILE A 130 -4.88 -8.65 -0.07
CA ILE A 130 -5.23 -10.03 0.25
C ILE A 130 -4.65 -10.84 -0.90
N ASN A 131 -4.13 -12.04 -0.64
CA ASN A 131 -3.70 -12.93 -1.72
C ASN A 131 -4.97 -13.44 -2.42
N ILE A 132 -5.58 -12.62 -3.28
CA ILE A 132 -6.75 -13.01 -4.06
C ILE A 132 -6.24 -14.15 -4.94
N PRO A 133 -6.72 -15.40 -4.78
CA PRO A 133 -6.48 -16.38 -5.81
C PRO A 133 -7.12 -15.81 -7.08
N SER A 134 -6.29 -15.31 -7.98
CA SER A 134 -6.72 -14.87 -9.29
C SER A 134 -7.44 -16.06 -9.91
N GLU A 135 -8.77 -15.96 -10.09
CA GLU A 135 -9.63 -16.88 -10.85
C GLU A 135 -9.25 -16.84 -12.35
N GLY A 136 -7.95 -16.91 -12.67
CA GLY A 136 -7.38 -16.52 -13.96
C GLY A 136 -6.10 -17.25 -14.34
N GLU A 137 -5.55 -18.13 -13.51
CA GLU A 137 -4.54 -19.11 -13.94
C GLU A 137 -5.10 -20.53 -13.88
N LYS A 138 -6.19 -20.76 -14.63
CA LYS A 138 -6.43 -22.09 -15.20
C LYS A 138 -5.28 -22.35 -16.17
N LYS A 139 -4.16 -22.83 -15.65
CA LYS A 139 -3.10 -23.45 -16.46
C LYS A 139 -3.72 -24.70 -17.07
N SER A 140 -4.38 -24.48 -18.21
CA SER A 140 -4.74 -25.48 -19.20
C SER A 140 -3.46 -26.22 -19.59
N VAL A 141 -3.17 -27.31 -18.90
CA VAL A 141 -2.32 -28.37 -19.44
C VAL A 141 -3.28 -29.44 -19.95
N LEU A 142 -3.40 -29.48 -21.28
CA LEU A 142 -4.09 -30.50 -22.03
C LEU A 142 -3.52 -31.91 -21.72
N LEU A 143 -4.47 -32.84 -21.51
CA LEU A 143 -4.49 -34.26 -21.91
C LEU A 143 -3.56 -35.29 -21.22
N SER A 144 -4.20 -36.22 -20.51
CA SER A 144 -4.01 -37.68 -20.68
C SER A 144 -5.23 -38.45 -20.11
N PRO A 145 -5.85 -39.39 -20.85
CA PRO A 145 -6.91 -40.23 -20.32
C PRO A 145 -6.32 -41.52 -19.75
N GLY A 146 -6.30 -41.68 -18.43
CA GLY A 146 -5.91 -42.97 -17.87
C GLY A 146 -5.72 -42.99 -16.36
N SER A 147 -6.60 -43.77 -15.71
CA SER A 147 -6.33 -44.52 -14.48
C SER A 147 -6.58 -43.84 -13.13
N LYS A 148 -7.70 -44.28 -12.53
CA LYS A 148 -7.97 -44.60 -11.12
C LYS A 148 -8.25 -43.45 -10.14
N ARG A 149 -9.48 -43.50 -9.63
CA ARG A 149 -9.96 -42.87 -8.38
C ARG A 149 -8.89 -43.00 -7.28
N SER A 150 -8.53 -41.86 -6.70
CA SER A 150 -7.92 -41.77 -5.39
C SER A 150 -8.57 -40.60 -4.64
N ASP A 151 -8.80 -40.84 -3.37
CA ASP A 151 -9.68 -40.13 -2.46
C ASP A 151 -9.53 -38.61 -2.41
N SER A 152 -10.70 -37.95 -2.41
CA SER A 152 -10.87 -36.58 -1.96
C SER A 152 -10.54 -36.49 -0.47
N LEU A 153 -9.38 -35.90 -0.14
CA LEU A 153 -8.95 -35.55 1.21
C LEU A 153 -8.38 -34.12 1.18
N PRO A 154 -8.51 -33.39 2.28
CA PRO A 154 -9.63 -32.51 2.61
C PRO A 154 -9.36 -31.06 2.17
N ASP A 155 -10.43 -30.35 1.81
CA ASP A 155 -10.68 -28.96 2.22
C ASP A 155 -9.41 -28.14 2.59
N GLN A 156 -8.64 -27.72 1.58
CA GLN A 156 -7.63 -26.67 1.72
C GLN A 156 -8.39 -25.35 1.91
N ARG A 157 -9.10 -25.21 3.04
CA ARG A 157 -9.52 -23.90 3.53
C ARG A 157 -8.25 -23.19 3.92
N ASP A 158 -7.69 -22.46 2.97
CA ASP A 158 -6.54 -21.62 3.21
C ASP A 158 -6.85 -20.75 4.43
N ASN A 159 -6.13 -20.98 5.52
CA ASN A 159 -6.11 -20.08 6.66
C ASN A 159 -5.41 -18.80 6.18
N VAL A 160 -6.19 -17.91 5.55
CA VAL A 160 -5.68 -16.63 5.05
C VAL A 160 -5.38 -15.75 6.27
N VAL A 161 -4.10 -15.65 6.61
CA VAL A 161 -3.61 -14.76 7.67
C VAL A 161 -3.32 -13.39 7.06
N LEU A 162 -3.99 -12.35 7.57
CA LEU A 162 -3.73 -10.98 7.17
C LEU A 162 -2.43 -10.48 7.82
N THR A 163 -1.48 -10.07 6.99
CA THR A 163 -0.23 -9.47 7.47
C THR A 163 -0.38 -7.96 7.71
N PRO A 164 0.50 -7.31 8.50
CA PRO A 164 0.50 -5.87 8.65
C PRO A 164 0.60 -5.11 7.31
N LYS A 165 1.38 -5.65 6.36
CA LYS A 165 1.49 -5.11 5.00
C LYS A 165 0.14 -5.12 4.26
N ASN A 166 -0.61 -6.21 4.40
CA ASN A 166 -1.95 -6.33 3.81
C ASN A 166 -2.90 -5.28 4.36
N VAL A 167 -2.91 -5.09 5.68
CA VAL A 167 -3.73 -4.07 6.35
C VAL A 167 -3.36 -2.66 5.91
N GLN A 168 -2.07 -2.36 5.77
CA GLN A 168 -1.61 -1.06 5.27
C GLN A 168 -2.00 -0.84 3.80
N ALA A 169 -1.86 -1.86 2.94
CA ALA A 169 -2.32 -1.78 1.55
C ALA A 169 -3.83 -1.57 1.45
N LEU A 170 -4.63 -2.25 2.29
CA LEU A 170 -6.07 -2.04 2.39
C LEU A 170 -6.40 -0.60 2.77
N ARG A 171 -5.75 -0.06 3.81
CA ARG A 171 -5.94 1.33 4.23
C ARG A 171 -5.65 2.29 3.07
N THR A 172 -4.58 2.07 2.33
CA THR A 172 -4.24 2.87 1.14
C THR A 172 -5.31 2.76 0.06
N LEU A 173 -5.79 1.54 -0.23
CA LEU A 173 -6.85 1.30 -1.22
C LEU A 173 -8.13 2.05 -0.86
N PHE A 174 -8.57 1.96 0.41
CA PHE A 174 -9.72 2.69 0.91
C PHE A 174 -9.54 4.21 0.79
N ASN A 175 -8.37 4.73 1.16
CA ASN A 175 -8.09 6.17 1.06
C ASN A 175 -8.17 6.66 -0.38
N VAL A 176 -7.63 5.90 -1.34
CA VAL A 176 -7.72 6.22 -2.78
C VAL A 176 -9.17 6.15 -3.24
N ALA A 177 -9.87 5.06 -2.97
CA ALA A 177 -11.25 4.87 -3.42
C ALA A 177 -12.19 5.95 -2.86
N HIS A 178 -12.03 6.29 -1.58
CA HIS A 178 -12.79 7.36 -0.95
C HIS A 178 -12.44 8.74 -1.53
N ARG A 179 -11.19 8.99 -1.92
CA ARG A 179 -10.80 10.27 -2.53
C ARG A 179 -11.27 10.43 -3.98
N LEU A 180 -11.46 9.32 -4.67
CA LEU A 180 -11.75 9.26 -6.10
C LEU A 180 -13.16 8.72 -6.39
N HIS A 181 -14.07 8.78 -5.42
CA HIS A 181 -15.35 8.06 -5.46
C HIS A 181 -16.20 8.36 -6.72
N ASN A 182 -16.17 9.60 -7.21
CA ASN A 182 -16.87 10.09 -8.40
C ASN A 182 -16.10 9.86 -9.71
N VAL A 183 -14.81 9.53 -9.66
CA VAL A 183 -13.97 9.36 -10.87
C VAL A 183 -13.64 7.90 -11.18
N LEU A 184 -13.79 7.00 -10.21
CA LEU A 184 -13.43 5.58 -10.37
C LEU A 184 -14.23 4.85 -11.47
N GLY A 185 -15.48 5.22 -11.72
CA GLY A 185 -16.29 4.60 -12.78
C GLY A 185 -16.27 3.05 -12.71
N PRO A 186 -16.00 2.34 -13.81
CA PRO A 186 -15.91 0.87 -13.84
C PRO A 186 -14.87 0.27 -12.89
N SER A 187 -13.85 1.03 -12.50
CA SER A 187 -12.74 0.59 -11.64
C SER A 187 -13.18 0.32 -10.20
N TRP A 188 -14.39 0.76 -9.83
CA TRP A 188 -15.05 0.34 -8.59
C TRP A 188 -15.16 -1.18 -8.45
N VAL A 189 -15.25 -1.92 -9.57
CA VAL A 189 -15.31 -3.39 -9.55
C VAL A 189 -14.08 -3.97 -8.85
N LEU A 190 -12.88 -3.48 -9.15
CA LEU A 190 -11.63 -3.94 -8.52
C LEU A 190 -11.65 -3.74 -7.00
N VAL A 191 -12.13 -2.57 -6.56
CA VAL A 191 -12.22 -2.22 -5.14
C VAL A 191 -13.25 -3.13 -4.45
N LEU A 192 -14.45 -3.24 -5.01
CA LEU A 192 -15.54 -4.02 -4.40
C LEU A 192 -15.24 -5.52 -4.37
N GLU A 193 -14.62 -6.09 -5.41
CA GLU A 193 -14.17 -7.48 -5.43
C GLU A 193 -13.13 -7.75 -4.35
N THR A 194 -12.21 -6.80 -4.14
CA THR A 194 -11.22 -6.87 -3.07
C THR A 194 -11.88 -6.83 -1.69
N LEU A 195 -12.86 -5.94 -1.49
CA LEU A 195 -13.60 -5.86 -0.23
C LEU A 195 -14.45 -7.11 0.05
N ALA A 196 -15.12 -7.65 -0.97
CA ALA A 196 -15.88 -8.89 -0.85
C ALA A 196 -14.96 -10.07 -0.50
N SER A 197 -13.75 -10.09 -1.03
CA SER A 197 -12.75 -11.12 -0.74
C SER A 197 -12.16 -10.96 0.67
N LEU A 198 -11.98 -9.73 1.14
CA LEU A 198 -11.61 -9.43 2.52
C LEU A 198 -12.70 -9.87 3.49
N ASP A 199 -13.96 -9.58 3.17
CA ASP A 199 -15.12 -9.96 3.98
C ASP A 199 -15.19 -11.48 4.19
N ARG A 200 -15.04 -12.26 3.11
CA ARG A 200 -14.94 -13.73 3.18
C ARG A 200 -13.76 -14.19 4.03
N THR A 201 -12.63 -13.49 3.95
CA THR A 201 -11.43 -13.80 4.72
C THR A 201 -11.67 -13.59 6.21
N ILE A 202 -12.23 -12.45 6.62
CA ILE A 202 -12.47 -12.10 8.03
C ILE A 202 -13.56 -12.99 8.66
N HIS A 203 -14.62 -13.31 7.90
CA HIS A 203 -15.71 -14.16 8.38
C HIS A 203 -15.41 -15.66 8.28
N SER A 204 -14.26 -16.04 7.74
CA SER A 204 -13.80 -17.43 7.79
C SER A 204 -13.54 -17.82 9.26
N PRO A 205 -14.06 -18.95 9.76
CA PRO A 205 -13.90 -19.38 11.16
C PRO A 205 -12.44 -19.70 11.58
N HIS A 206 -11.46 -19.41 10.72
CA HIS A 206 -10.03 -19.62 10.94
C HIS A 206 -9.15 -18.37 10.70
N ALA A 207 -9.75 -17.18 10.59
CA ALA A 207 -9.01 -15.93 10.44
C ALA A 207 -8.32 -15.53 11.77
N SER A 208 -7.07 -15.91 11.96
CA SER A 208 -6.22 -15.34 13.01
C SER A 208 -5.37 -14.21 12.42
N THR A 209 -5.51 -13.00 12.99
CA THR A 209 -4.54 -11.92 12.80
C THR A 209 -3.22 -12.35 13.46
N GLN A 210 -2.11 -12.29 12.74
CA GLN A 210 -0.80 -12.62 13.29
C GLN A 210 -0.37 -11.51 14.25
N GLU A 211 -0.61 -11.69 15.55
CA GLU A 211 0.01 -10.85 16.56
C GLU A 211 1.49 -11.22 16.70
N VAL A 212 2.36 -10.22 16.56
CA VAL A 212 3.78 -10.34 16.88
C VAL A 212 3.88 -10.68 18.36
N SER A 213 4.26 -11.92 18.66
CA SER A 213 4.46 -12.39 20.02
C SER A 213 5.64 -11.66 20.66
N ALA A 214 5.36 -10.52 21.31
CA ALA A 214 6.24 -10.00 22.34
C ALA A 214 6.11 -10.94 23.55
N SER A 215 7.17 -11.70 23.81
CA SER A 215 7.32 -12.54 24.98
C SER A 215 7.26 -11.68 26.26
N ALA A 216 6.08 -11.53 26.84
CA ALA A 216 5.90 -11.04 28.20
C ALA A 216 5.82 -12.25 29.15
N SER A 217 6.89 -12.43 29.90
CA SER A 217 7.00 -13.38 31.00
C SER A 217 5.82 -13.25 31.96
N ARG A 218 5.20 -14.39 32.27
CA ARG A 218 4.25 -14.55 33.38
C ARG A 218 4.93 -14.17 34.69
N LEU A 219 4.41 -13.17 35.39
CA LEU A 219 4.59 -13.09 36.84
C LEU A 219 3.31 -12.63 37.54
N ALA A 220 3.21 -13.08 38.77
CA ALA A 220 1.99 -13.32 39.53
C ALA A 220 1.10 -12.12 39.79
N ARG A 221 -0.19 -12.43 39.79
CA ARG A 221 -1.27 -11.75 40.52
C ARG A 221 -0.87 -11.56 41.99
N GLU A 222 -0.62 -10.32 42.41
CA GLU A 222 -0.91 -9.87 43.77
C GLU A 222 -1.47 -8.44 43.77
N THR A 223 -2.43 -8.28 44.66
CA THR A 223 -3.34 -7.17 44.90
C THR A 223 -2.69 -5.96 45.59
N SER A 224 -3.38 -4.82 45.45
CA SER A 224 -3.49 -3.70 46.40
C SER A 224 -2.47 -2.54 46.30
N GLY A 225 -3.04 -1.36 46.01
CA GLY A 225 -2.64 -0.04 46.50
C GLY A 225 -1.21 0.42 46.25
N HIS A 226 -1.04 1.44 45.41
CA HIS A 226 -0.70 2.79 45.87
C HIS A 226 -0.56 3.73 44.68
N TYR A 227 -1.34 4.80 44.76
CA TYR A 227 -1.34 5.96 43.88
C TYR A 227 -0.19 6.86 44.30
N THR A 228 0.92 6.91 43.55
CA THR A 228 1.90 8.02 43.51
C THR A 228 3.05 7.61 42.59
N ASP A 229 3.14 8.20 41.39
CA ASP A 229 4.42 8.52 40.70
C ASP A 229 4.21 9.20 39.34
N PHE A 230 3.26 10.16 39.28
CA PHE A 230 3.09 11.03 38.10
C PHE A 230 3.24 12.53 38.43
N HIS A 231 3.94 12.85 39.53
CA HIS A 231 4.20 14.23 39.94
C HIS A 231 5.67 14.68 39.89
N ILE A 232 6.61 13.81 39.50
CA ILE A 232 8.05 14.16 39.53
C ILE A 232 8.57 14.75 38.20
N LEU A 233 7.87 14.59 37.08
CA LEU A 233 8.33 15.14 35.78
C LEU A 233 7.73 16.51 35.41
N SER A 234 6.89 17.10 36.28
CA SER A 234 6.30 18.43 36.08
C SER A 234 7.07 19.57 36.77
N SER A 235 8.01 19.29 37.67
CA SER A 235 8.66 20.32 38.51
C SER A 235 10.04 20.76 38.05
N LEU A 236 10.58 20.24 36.95
CA LEU A 236 11.90 20.61 36.43
C LEU A 236 11.90 21.64 35.28
N ASN A 237 10.74 22.22 34.94
CA ASN A 237 10.64 23.24 33.88
C ASN A 237 10.26 24.65 34.40
N SER A 238 10.45 24.95 35.70
CA SER A 238 10.08 26.23 36.32
C SER A 238 11.21 26.96 37.08
N GLN A 239 12.48 26.54 36.91
CA GLN A 239 13.62 27.22 37.56
C GLN A 239 14.81 27.45 36.61
N VAL A 240 14.54 27.92 35.39
CA VAL A 240 15.52 28.71 34.62
C VAL A 240 14.81 29.97 34.15
N GLY A 241 14.87 30.98 35.01
CA GLY A 241 14.54 32.38 34.81
C GLY A 241 15.36 33.17 35.81
#